data_AF-A0A2U8GPR2-F1
#
_entry.id   AF-A0A2U8GPR2-F1
#
_cell.length_a   1.000
_cell.length_b   1.000
_cell.length_c   1.000
_cell.angle_alpha   90.00
_cell.angle_beta   90.00
_cell.angle_gamma   90.00
#
_symmetry.space_group_name_H-M   'P 1'
#
loop_
_entity.id
_entity.type
_entity.pdbx_description
1 polymer ?
#
loop_
_entity_poly.entity_id
_entity_poly.type
_entity_poly.pdbx_seq_one_letter_code
_entity_poly.pdbx_strand_id
1 'polypeptide(L)'
;MADKDYPRIVSELIANAIATSRIAGENGRITRLVAGSIGRFASELKVGNEAGKADALLAHARDLLAENDGAEVVPALTAAVEALAAAH
;
A
#
# COMPACT_ATOMS: atom_id res chain seq x y z
N MET A 1 10.76 19.74 6.45
CA MET A 1 9.54 19.07 5.95
C MET A 1 8.88 18.43 7.16
N ALA A 2 7.56 18.53 7.33
CA ALA A 2 6.90 17.69 8.33
C ALA A 2 7.29 16.24 8.04
N ASP A 3 7.76 15.51 9.05
CA ASP A 3 8.11 14.10 8.92
C ASP A 3 6.81 13.36 8.58
N LYS A 4 6.57 13.14 7.30
CA LYS A 4 5.34 12.49 6.83
C LYS A 4 5.45 11.03 7.22
N ASP A 5 4.64 10.62 8.17
CA ASP A 5 4.56 9.23 8.63
C ASP A 5 3.83 8.37 7.59
N TYR A 6 4.50 8.11 6.46
CA TYR A 6 3.98 7.27 5.38
C TYR A 6 3.60 5.87 5.86
N PRO A 7 4.37 5.19 6.74
CA PRO A 7 3.96 3.88 7.26
C PRO A 7 2.59 3.92 7.93
N ARG A 8 2.33 4.88 8.82
CA ARG A 8 1.01 5.01 9.46
C ARG A 8 -0.11 5.27 8.45
N ILE A 9 0.13 6.16 7.47
CA ILE A 9 -0.87 6.47 6.43
C ILE A 9 -1.17 5.22 5.58
N VAL A 10 -0.14 4.46 5.19
CA VAL A 10 -0.29 3.22 4.42
C VAL A 10 -1.07 2.17 5.22
N SER A 11 -0.80 2.02 6.52
CA SER A 11 -1.57 1.16 7.40
C SER A 11 -3.05 1.52 7.40
N GLU A 12 -3.39 2.80 7.57
CA GLU A 12 -4.78 3.27 7.60
C GLU A 12 -5.49 3.05 6.25
N LEU A 13 -4.79 3.30 5.13
CA LEU A 13 -5.35 3.11 3.80
C LEU A 13 -5.65 1.63 3.51
N ILE A 14 -4.71 0.73 3.83
CA ILE A 14 -4.87 -0.71 3.62
C ILE A 14 -5.96 -1.26 4.54
N ALA A 15 -5.95 -0.90 5.83
CA ALA A 15 -6.97 -1.32 6.79
C ALA A 15 -8.38 -0.91 6.33
N ASN A 16 -8.55 0.33 5.86
CA ASN A 16 -9.84 0.81 5.35
C ASN A 16 -10.26 0.10 4.06
N ALA A 17 -9.31 -0.19 3.14
CA ALA A 17 -9.61 -0.93 1.92
C ALA A 17 -10.08 -2.36 2.22
N ILE A 18 -9.42 -3.05 3.15
CA ILE A 18 -9.79 -4.40 3.60
C ILE A 18 -11.16 -4.36 4.28
N ALA A 19 -11.35 -3.48 5.27
CA ALA A 19 -12.60 -3.38 6.01
C ALA A 19 -13.80 -3.12 5.09
N THR A 20 -13.64 -2.21 4.13
CA THR A 20 -14.69 -1.90 3.14
C THR A 20 -14.94 -3.10 2.22
N SER A 21 -13.88 -3.78 1.77
CA SER A 21 -14.00 -4.90 0.82
C SER A 21 -14.62 -6.14 1.46
N ARG A 22 -14.42 -6.36 2.77
CA ARG A 22 -15.12 -7.43 3.52
C ARG A 22 -16.64 -7.26 3.53
N ILE A 23 -17.14 -6.02 3.39
CA ILE A 23 -18.57 -5.72 3.42
C ILE A 23 -19.17 -5.69 2.01
N ALA A 24 -18.48 -5.02 1.08
CA ALA A 24 -19.04 -4.68 -0.23
C ALA A 24 -18.30 -5.34 -1.43
N GLY A 25 -17.30 -6.17 -1.16
CA GLY A 25 -16.35 -6.64 -2.17
C GLY A 25 -15.32 -5.58 -2.56
N GLU A 26 -14.27 -6.01 -3.24
CA GLU A 26 -13.20 -5.10 -3.64
C GLU A 26 -13.69 -4.02 -4.62
N ASN A 27 -13.45 -2.76 -4.26
CA ASN A 27 -13.81 -1.62 -5.10
C ASN A 27 -12.60 -1.10 -5.88
N GLY A 28 -12.63 -1.26 -7.21
CA GLY A 28 -11.52 -0.86 -8.06
C GLY A 28 -11.13 0.63 -8.01
N ARG A 29 -12.02 1.55 -7.60
CA ARG A 29 -11.65 2.97 -7.37
C ARG A 29 -10.82 3.12 -6.10
N ILE A 30 -11.20 2.43 -5.02
CA ILE A 30 -10.46 2.42 -3.76
C ILE A 30 -9.10 1.76 -3.98
N THR A 31 -9.06 0.61 -4.65
CA THR A 31 -7.82 -0.10 -5.01
C THR A 31 -6.84 0.83 -5.75
N ARG A 32 -7.28 1.53 -6.79
CA ARG A 32 -6.42 2.48 -7.54
C ARG A 32 -5.95 3.65 -6.67
N LEU A 33 -6.80 4.17 -5.79
CA LEU A 33 -6.45 5.26 -4.89
C LEU A 33 -5.35 4.83 -3.90
N VAL A 34 -5.52 3.66 -3.28
CA VAL A 34 -4.58 3.13 -2.28
C VAL A 34 -3.25 2.77 -2.94
N ALA A 35 -3.27 1.97 -4.01
CA ALA A 35 -2.05 1.61 -4.74
C ALA A 35 -1.32 2.85 -5.29
N GLY A 36 -2.07 3.82 -5.85
CA GLY A 36 -1.50 5.08 -6.34
C GLY A 36 -0.87 5.94 -5.25
N SER A 37 -1.46 5.95 -4.04
CA SER A 37 -0.89 6.64 -2.88
C SER A 37 0.40 5.97 -2.42
N ILE A 38 0.40 4.64 -2.28
CA ILE A 38 1.59 3.86 -1.89
C ILE A 38 2.74 4.09 -2.87
N GLY A 39 2.48 3.95 -4.19
CA GLY A 39 3.50 4.16 -5.21
C GLY A 39 4.05 5.60 -5.22
N ARG A 40 3.19 6.59 -4.99
CA ARG A 40 3.63 7.99 -4.86
C ARG A 40 4.53 8.18 -3.64
N PHE A 41 4.18 7.64 -2.49
CA PHE A 41 4.99 7.76 -1.27
C PHE A 41 6.35 7.09 -1.41
N ALA A 42 6.39 5.89 -1.99
CA ALA A 42 7.64 5.20 -2.28
C ALA A 42 8.52 6.01 -3.26
N SER A 43 7.91 6.63 -4.28
CA SER A 43 8.61 7.51 -5.21
C SER A 43 9.13 8.79 -4.54
N GLU A 44 8.34 9.41 -3.65
CA GLU A 44 8.76 10.59 -2.87
C GLU A 44 9.99 10.27 -2.01
N LEU A 45 10.01 9.11 -1.35
CA LEU A 45 11.16 8.64 -0.55
C LEU A 45 12.40 8.39 -1.42
N LYS A 46 12.24 7.80 -2.61
CA LYS A 46 13.35 7.60 -3.55
C LYS A 46 13.95 8.92 -4.04
N VAL A 47 13.11 9.88 -4.40
CA VAL A 47 13.56 11.24 -4.79
C VAL A 47 14.27 11.95 -3.63
N GLY A 48 13.85 11.69 -2.39
CA GLY A 48 14.50 12.15 -1.17
C GLY A 48 15.83 11.45 -0.83
N ASN A 49 16.32 10.54 -1.68
CA ASN A 49 17.49 9.68 -1.42
C ASN A 49 17.32 8.74 -0.22
N GLU A 50 16.08 8.34 0.08
CA GLU A 50 15.70 7.43 1.16
C GLU A 50 15.21 6.09 0.61
N ALA A 51 15.92 5.52 -0.37
CA ALA A 51 15.53 4.28 -1.07
C ALA A 51 15.23 3.13 -0.10
N GLY A 52 16.03 2.94 0.95
CA GLY A 52 15.77 1.91 1.96
C GLY A 52 14.45 2.12 2.74
N LYS A 53 14.00 3.37 2.93
CA LYS A 53 12.67 3.66 3.49
C LYS A 53 11.56 3.38 2.49
N ALA A 54 11.80 3.59 1.20
CA ALA A 54 10.84 3.24 0.15
C ALA A 54 10.61 1.72 0.09
N ASP A 55 11.69 0.93 0.15
CA ASP A 55 11.62 -0.52 0.16
C ASP A 55 10.95 -1.03 1.44
N ALA A 56 11.29 -0.45 2.60
CA ALA A 56 10.64 -0.76 3.86
C ALA A 56 9.13 -0.43 3.86
N LEU A 57 8.72 0.67 3.21
CA LEU A 57 7.30 1.04 3.09
C LEU A 57 6.52 0.02 2.24
N LEU A 58 7.13 -0.45 1.15
CA LEU A 58 6.52 -1.46 0.28
C LEU A 58 6.48 -2.84 0.93
N ALA A 59 7.53 -3.21 1.67
CA ALA A 59 7.52 -4.42 2.51
C ALA A 59 6.41 -4.35 3.56
N HIS A 60 6.30 -3.24 4.29
CA HIS A 60 5.24 -3.00 5.27
C HIS A 60 3.83 -3.12 4.65
N ALA A 61 3.62 -2.57 3.45
CA ALA A 61 2.35 -2.71 2.74
C ALA A 61 2.03 -4.18 2.39
N ARG A 62 3.03 -4.96 1.98
CA ARG A 62 2.88 -6.39 1.67
C ARG A 62 2.56 -7.19 2.92
N ASP A 63 3.26 -6.93 4.02
CA ASP A 63 3.06 -7.63 5.29
C ASP A 63 1.65 -7.39 5.82
N LEU A 64 1.16 -6.15 5.80
CA LEU A 64 -0.22 -5.83 6.18
C LEU A 64 -1.27 -6.57 5.33
N LEU A 65 -1.04 -6.68 4.02
CA LEU A 65 -1.94 -7.41 3.15
C LEU A 65 -1.88 -8.91 3.44
N ALA A 66 -0.70 -9.48 3.67
CA ALA A 66 -0.52 -10.89 4.00
C ALA A 66 -1.17 -11.24 5.35
N GLU A 67 -1.01 -10.40 6.38
CA GLU A 67 -1.58 -10.59 7.72
C GLU A 67 -3.12 -10.53 7.75
N ASN A 68 -3.76 -9.99 6.72
CA ASN A 68 -5.21 -9.74 6.68
C ASN A 68 -5.93 -10.48 5.54
N ASP A 69 -5.33 -11.54 5.02
CA ASP A 69 -5.86 -12.35 3.91
C ASP A 69 -6.11 -11.50 2.65
N GLY A 70 -5.23 -10.53 2.39
CA GLY A 70 -5.38 -9.54 1.32
C GLY A 70 -5.54 -10.16 -0.07
N ALA A 71 -4.90 -11.31 -0.32
CA ALA A 71 -5.06 -12.05 -1.57
C ALA A 71 -6.50 -12.56 -1.81
N GLU A 72 -7.27 -12.78 -0.74
CA GLU A 72 -8.67 -13.21 -0.82
C GLU A 72 -9.63 -12.01 -0.75
N VAL A 73 -9.32 -11.02 0.11
CA VAL A 73 -10.23 -9.90 0.41
C VAL A 73 -10.09 -8.75 -0.58
N VAL A 74 -8.87 -8.43 -1.00
CA VAL A 74 -8.51 -7.32 -1.90
C VAL A 74 -7.46 -7.80 -2.94
N PRO A 75 -7.78 -8.81 -3.77
CA PRO A 75 -6.82 -9.43 -4.68
C PRO A 75 -6.16 -8.44 -5.64
N ALA A 76 -6.91 -7.46 -6.18
CA ALA A 76 -6.34 -6.50 -7.12
C ALA A 76 -5.40 -5.50 -6.43
N LEU A 77 -5.71 -5.09 -5.19
CA LEU A 77 -4.79 -4.28 -4.39
C LEU A 77 -3.53 -5.05 -4.05
N THR A 78 -3.65 -6.32 -3.67
CA THR A 78 -2.50 -7.19 -3.38
C THR A 78 -1.58 -7.31 -4.57
N ALA A 79 -2.12 -7.64 -5.75
CA ALA A 79 -1.34 -7.70 -6.98
C ALA A 79 -0.69 -6.35 -7.35
N ALA A 80 -1.38 -5.23 -7.12
CA ALA A 80 -0.82 -3.90 -7.39
C ALA A 80 0.35 -3.56 -6.47
N VAL A 81 0.27 -3.89 -5.18
CA VAL A 81 1.36 -3.68 -4.22
C VAL A 81 2.55 -4.59 -4.53
N GLU A 82 2.32 -5.85 -4.92
CA GLU A 82 3.39 -6.74 -5.37
C GLU A 82 4.09 -6.21 -6.63
N ALA A 83 3.34 -5.70 -7.60
CA ALA A 83 3.90 -5.09 -8.81
C ALA A 83 4.73 -3.84 -8.49
N LEU A 84 4.28 -3.00 -7.53
CA LEU A 84 5.05 -1.85 -7.06
C LEU A 84 6.37 -2.28 -6.41
N ALA A 85 6.33 -3.29 -5.54
CA ALA A 85 7.50 -3.83 -4.87
C ALA A 85 8.50 -4.49 -5.85
N ALA A 86 8.03 -5.09 -6.94
CA ALA A 86 8.89 -5.66 -7.97
C ALA A 86 9.50 -4.61 -8.91
N ALA A 87 8.83 -3.46 -9.06
CA ALA A 87 9.29 -2.35 -9.90
C ALA A 87 10.17 -1.35 -9.14
N HIS A 88 10.42 -1.57 -7.85
CA HIS A 88 11.22 -0.71 -7.00
C HIS A 88 12.54 -1.36 -6.63
#